data_AF-A0A2E8M8S1-F1
#
_entry.id   AF-A0A2E8M8S1-F1
#
_cell.length_a   1.000
_cell.length_b   1.000
_cell.length_c   1.000
_cell.angle_alpha   90.00
_cell.angle_beta   90.00
_cell.angle_gamma   90.00
#
_symmetry.space_group_name_H-M   'P 1'
#
loop_
_entity.id
_entity.type
_entity.pdbx_description
1 polymer ?
#
loop_
_entity_poly.entity_id
_entity_poly.type
_entity_poly.pdbx_seq_one_letter_code
_entity_poly.pdbx_strand_id
1 'polypeptide(L)'
;MFPEYQREIFSSRNDFTALSKSPREISKSDKVSQSVASCFSNEEETAPSLADEIPNKALNYIIGESRALMAVETVGQSHWDALSGFLSEELQGFVDLKNQMNQAQCDCEAMLKIAEELCDSPNGEVSPNRILEVAVALQEAKMRRDNLRTRVKSMIDGLCKEILAGNSSGDSLEIRLRGVLGKLG
;
A
#
# COMPACT_ATOMS: atom_id res chain seq x y z
N MET A 1 -41.59 39.02 38.16
CA MET A 1 -40.42 38.87 39.03
C MET A 1 -39.45 37.93 38.30
N PHE A 2 -38.41 38.49 37.67
CA PHE A 2 -37.23 37.79 37.13
C PHE A 2 -36.06 38.00 38.12
N PRO A 3 -35.06 37.10 38.19
CA PRO A 3 -33.86 37.12 37.31
C PRO A 3 -33.54 35.72 36.73
N GLU A 4 -33.02 35.54 35.51
CA GLU A 4 -31.69 35.85 34.93
C GLU A 4 -30.52 34.94 35.35
N TYR A 5 -30.03 34.20 34.33
CA TYR A 5 -28.65 33.74 34.03
C TYR A 5 -27.75 33.11 35.12
N GLN A 6 -27.27 31.90 34.82
CA GLN A 6 -25.83 31.69 34.57
C GLN A 6 -25.56 30.38 33.80
N ARG A 7 -24.65 30.49 32.83
CA ARG A 7 -24.19 29.48 31.88
C ARG A 7 -22.75 29.17 32.28
N GLU A 8 -22.42 27.96 32.75
CA GLU A 8 -21.03 27.49 32.85
C GLU A 8 -20.95 25.99 32.49
N ILE A 9 -20.51 25.67 31.27
CA ILE A 9 -19.19 25.11 30.90
C ILE A 9 -19.15 23.58 31.02
N PHE A 10 -19.17 22.93 29.85
CA PHE A 10 -18.73 21.54 29.68
C PHE A 10 -17.25 21.43 30.05
N SER A 11 -16.94 20.85 31.21
CA SER A 11 -15.56 20.48 31.56
C SER A 11 -15.24 19.06 31.08
N SER A 12 -14.40 19.05 30.04
CA SER A 12 -13.38 18.08 29.64
C SER A 12 -13.38 16.69 30.30
N ARG A 13 -13.64 15.67 29.45
CA ARG A 13 -12.66 14.64 29.05
C ARG A 13 -11.42 14.51 29.97
N ASN A 14 -11.58 13.91 31.15
CA ASN A 14 -10.53 13.23 31.91
C ASN A 14 -11.10 12.64 33.21
N ASP A 15 -11.87 11.55 33.12
CA ASP A 15 -12.21 10.69 34.27
C ASP A 15 -11.97 9.21 33.92
N PHE A 16 -10.77 8.91 33.41
CA PHE A 16 -10.30 7.53 33.19
C PHE A 16 -9.11 7.15 34.08
N THR A 17 -8.91 7.84 35.20
CA THR A 17 -7.77 7.60 36.11
C THR A 17 -8.15 7.07 37.50
N ALA A 18 -9.43 6.76 37.75
CA ALA A 18 -9.89 6.37 39.08
C ALA A 18 -10.17 4.87 39.30
N LEU A 19 -9.67 3.96 38.45
CA LEU A 19 -9.76 2.50 38.70
C LEU A 19 -8.49 1.74 38.29
N SER A 20 -7.35 2.07 38.91
CA SER A 20 -6.21 1.16 38.94
C SER A 20 -5.76 0.92 40.38
N LYS A 21 -6.22 -0.20 40.95
CA LYS A 21 -5.58 -0.99 42.02
C LYS A 21 -6.50 -2.17 42.39
N SER A 22 -6.60 -3.12 41.48
CA SER A 22 -7.02 -4.49 41.77
C SER A 22 -6.31 -5.39 40.75
N PRO A 23 -5.61 -6.46 41.16
CA PRO A 23 -5.06 -7.42 40.21
C PRO A 23 -6.23 -8.21 39.62
N ARG A 24 -6.80 -7.70 38.51
CA ARG A 24 -7.79 -8.44 37.73
C ARG A 24 -7.04 -9.45 36.86
N GLU A 25 -7.49 -10.70 36.92
CA GLU A 25 -7.15 -11.71 35.92
C GLU A 25 -7.44 -11.14 34.52
N ILE A 26 -6.43 -11.23 33.65
CA ILE A 26 -6.50 -10.76 32.26
C ILE A 26 -7.59 -11.58 31.55
N SER A 27 -8.75 -10.96 31.31
CA SER A 27 -9.86 -11.59 30.61
C SER A 27 -9.45 -11.94 29.18
N LYS A 28 -10.08 -12.95 28.56
CA LYS A 28 -9.84 -13.30 27.14
C LYS A 28 -10.03 -12.09 26.22
N SER A 29 -10.94 -11.18 26.59
CA SER A 29 -11.16 -9.91 25.89
C SER A 29 -9.92 -8.99 25.93
N ASP A 30 -9.23 -8.92 27.07
CA ASP A 30 -8.04 -8.07 27.23
C ASP A 30 -6.86 -8.62 26.42
N LYS A 31 -6.76 -9.95 26.27
CA LYS A 31 -5.74 -10.59 25.41
C LYS A 31 -5.98 -10.33 23.92
N VAL A 32 -7.23 -10.33 23.48
CA VAL A 32 -7.59 -9.98 22.09
C VAL A 32 -7.31 -8.49 21.86
N SER A 33 -7.73 -7.62 22.76
CA SER A 33 -7.44 -6.18 22.68
C SER A 33 -5.95 -5.87 22.70
N GLN A 34 -5.15 -6.59 23.50
CA GLN A 34 -3.69 -6.46 23.48
C GLN A 34 -3.05 -7.01 22.20
N SER A 35 -3.56 -8.12 21.66
CA SER A 35 -3.07 -8.67 20.39
C SER A 35 -3.39 -7.71 19.23
N VAL A 36 -4.61 -7.19 19.18
CA VAL A 36 -5.02 -6.19 18.18
C VAL A 36 -4.22 -4.89 18.36
N ALA A 37 -4.04 -4.40 19.59
CA ALA A 37 -3.21 -3.23 19.87
C ALA A 37 -1.74 -3.45 19.49
N SER A 38 -1.21 -4.67 19.65
CA SER A 38 0.15 -5.02 19.22
C SER A 38 0.32 -4.98 17.70
N CYS A 39 -0.72 -5.29 16.92
CA CYS A 39 -0.70 -5.13 15.46
C CYS A 39 -0.63 -3.66 15.00
N PHE A 40 -1.02 -2.71 15.86
CA PHE A 40 -0.95 -1.26 15.61
C PHE A 40 0.13 -0.57 16.44
N SER A 41 0.94 -1.34 17.19
CA SER A 41 2.02 -0.81 18.01
C SER A 41 3.25 -0.63 17.13
N ASN A 42 3.30 0.52 16.43
CA ASN A 42 4.47 1.14 15.79
C ASN A 42 5.69 0.21 15.60
N GLU A 43 5.55 -0.83 14.76
CA GLU A 43 6.66 -1.13 13.87
C GLU A 43 6.70 0.08 12.95
N GLU A 44 7.81 0.82 12.97
CA GLU A 44 8.16 1.74 11.89
C GLU A 44 7.75 1.05 10.61
N GLU A 45 6.70 1.57 9.96
CA GLU A 45 6.13 1.05 8.73
C GLU A 45 7.25 1.18 7.71
N THR A 46 8.11 0.17 7.70
CA THR A 46 9.37 0.16 6.97
C THR A 46 8.89 -0.03 5.56
N ALA A 47 8.74 1.10 4.86
CA ALA A 47 8.31 1.09 3.48
C ALA A 47 9.11 0.00 2.76
N PRO A 48 8.44 -0.95 2.08
CA PRO A 48 9.08 -2.15 1.54
C PRO A 48 10.32 -1.73 0.76
N SER A 49 11.50 -2.21 1.17
CA SER A 49 12.75 -1.75 0.58
C SER A 49 13.07 -2.58 -0.67
N LEU A 50 13.77 -1.98 -1.64
CA LEU A 50 14.17 -2.71 -2.85
C LEU A 50 15.02 -3.95 -2.55
N ALA A 51 15.80 -3.89 -1.46
CA ALA A 51 16.65 -5.00 -1.01
C ALA A 51 15.84 -6.19 -0.45
N ASP A 52 14.60 -5.96 0.01
CA ASP A 52 13.70 -7.02 0.46
C ASP A 52 13.06 -7.75 -0.73
N GLU A 53 12.92 -7.08 -1.87
CA GLU A 53 12.26 -7.61 -3.06
C GLU A 53 13.24 -8.26 -4.05
N ILE A 54 14.47 -7.72 -4.16
CA ILE A 54 15.47 -8.17 -5.12
C ILE A 54 16.80 -8.46 -4.40
N PRO A 55 17.35 -9.69 -4.49
CA PRO A 55 18.65 -9.99 -3.92
C PRO A 55 19.74 -9.07 -4.48
N ASN A 56 20.60 -8.53 -3.61
CA ASN A 56 21.64 -7.57 -3.98
C ASN A 56 22.50 -7.98 -5.19
N LYS A 57 22.79 -9.27 -5.36
CA LYS A 57 23.55 -9.76 -6.51
C LYS A 57 22.79 -9.57 -7.83
N ALA A 58 21.50 -9.90 -7.85
CA ALA A 58 20.64 -9.71 -9.01
C ALA A 58 20.42 -8.22 -9.28
N LEU A 59 20.20 -7.43 -8.23
CA LEU A 59 20.05 -5.98 -8.33
C LEU A 59 21.28 -5.32 -8.98
N ASN A 60 22.49 -5.67 -8.53
CA ASN A 60 23.73 -5.14 -9.11
C ASN A 60 23.88 -5.49 -10.59
N TYR A 61 23.51 -6.70 -10.99
CA TYR A 61 23.51 -7.13 -12.39
C TYR A 61 22.51 -6.31 -13.23
N ILE A 62 21.27 -6.20 -12.77
CA ILE A 62 20.21 -5.42 -13.42
C ILE A 62 20.65 -3.95 -13.58
N ILE A 63 21.23 -3.34 -12.55
CA ILE A 63 21.74 -1.97 -12.60
C ILE A 63 22.85 -1.84 -13.65
N GLY A 64 23.82 -2.76 -13.66
CA GLY A 64 24.95 -2.74 -14.58
C GLY A 64 24.51 -2.78 -16.04
N GLU A 65 23.70 -3.76 -16.39
CA GLU A 65 23.21 -3.95 -17.77
C GLU A 65 22.26 -2.82 -18.18
N SER A 66 21.37 -2.36 -17.28
CA SER A 66 20.47 -1.24 -17.57
C SER A 66 21.24 0.03 -17.89
N ARG A 67 22.31 0.32 -17.14
CA ARG A 67 23.18 1.47 -17.41
C ARG A 67 23.94 1.30 -18.71
N ALA A 68 24.41 0.09 -19.03
CA ALA A 68 25.09 -0.18 -20.30
C ALA A 68 24.18 0.07 -21.50
N LEU A 69 22.93 -0.39 -21.44
CA LEU A 69 21.92 -0.17 -22.49
C LEU A 69 21.56 1.33 -22.66
N MET A 70 21.74 2.13 -21.62
CA MET A 70 21.50 3.57 -21.63
C MET A 70 22.77 4.43 -21.83
N ALA A 71 23.95 3.84 -22.06
CA ALA A 71 25.24 4.54 -22.03
C ALA A 71 25.49 5.51 -23.22
N VAL A 72 24.54 5.67 -24.14
CA VAL A 72 24.69 6.49 -25.36
C VAL A 72 24.15 7.89 -25.16
N GLU A 73 24.88 8.93 -25.60
CA GLU A 73 24.51 10.36 -25.48
C GLU A 73 23.10 10.70 -26.02
N THR A 74 22.59 9.89 -26.95
CA THR A 74 21.21 9.96 -27.43
C THR A 74 20.54 8.59 -27.37
N VAL A 75 19.86 8.30 -26.25
CA VAL A 75 19.09 7.06 -26.09
C VAL A 75 17.85 7.11 -27.00
N GLY A 76 18.00 6.58 -28.21
CA GLY A 76 16.91 6.39 -29.17
C GLY A 76 15.90 5.34 -28.72
N GLN A 77 14.73 5.30 -29.37
CA GLN A 77 13.63 4.38 -29.01
C GLN A 77 14.07 2.92 -28.95
N SER A 78 14.94 2.47 -29.87
CA SER A 78 15.46 1.10 -29.91
C SER A 78 16.21 0.69 -28.63
N HIS A 79 16.88 1.63 -27.97
CA HIS A 79 17.60 1.35 -26.71
C HIS A 79 16.63 1.21 -25.54
N TRP A 80 15.55 2.01 -25.55
CA TRP A 80 14.46 1.88 -24.57
C TRP A 80 13.68 0.58 -24.76
N ASP A 81 13.46 0.15 -26.00
CA ASP A 81 12.81 -1.12 -26.30
C ASP A 81 13.69 -2.30 -25.85
N ALA A 82 15.01 -2.23 -26.11
CA ALA A 82 15.96 -3.24 -25.62
C ALA A 82 16.01 -3.30 -24.09
N LEU A 83 16.04 -2.14 -23.42
CA LEU A 83 15.95 -2.06 -21.97
C LEU A 83 14.64 -2.63 -21.44
N SER A 84 13.52 -2.34 -22.11
CA SER A 84 12.21 -2.90 -21.74
C SER A 84 12.19 -4.41 -21.86
N GLY A 85 12.77 -4.98 -22.93
CA GLY A 85 12.88 -6.42 -23.11
C GLY A 85 13.71 -7.07 -22.00
N PHE A 86 14.92 -6.55 -21.78
CA PHE A 86 15.81 -7.02 -20.71
C PHE A 86 15.15 -6.97 -19.33
N LEU A 87 14.57 -5.82 -18.96
CA LEU A 87 13.91 -5.66 -17.66
C LEU A 87 12.69 -6.56 -17.52
N SER A 88 11.96 -6.86 -18.60
CA SER A 88 10.83 -7.78 -18.54
C SER A 88 11.26 -9.21 -18.23
N GLU A 89 12.42 -9.64 -18.75
CA GLU A 89 12.97 -10.98 -18.50
C GLU A 89 13.56 -11.09 -17.08
N GLU A 90 14.35 -10.11 -16.67
CA GLU A 90 15.06 -10.16 -15.39
C GLU A 90 14.17 -9.78 -14.19
N LEU A 91 13.12 -8.99 -14.40
CA LEU A 91 12.18 -8.57 -13.34
C LEU A 91 10.87 -9.36 -13.38
N GLN A 92 10.90 -10.66 -13.71
CA GLN A 92 9.69 -11.48 -13.74
C GLN A 92 8.89 -11.43 -12.42
N GLY A 93 9.57 -11.43 -11.27
CA GLY A 93 8.90 -11.30 -9.97
C GLY A 93 8.16 -9.97 -9.80
N PHE A 94 8.66 -8.88 -10.39
CA PHE A 94 7.98 -7.59 -10.41
C PHE A 94 6.76 -7.60 -11.35
N VAL A 95 6.87 -8.27 -12.51
CA VAL A 95 5.75 -8.48 -13.43
C VAL A 95 4.63 -9.26 -12.74
N ASP A 96 4.97 -10.34 -12.03
CA ASP A 96 4.01 -11.14 -11.27
C ASP A 96 3.36 -10.31 -10.16
N LEU A 97 4.12 -9.46 -9.47
CA LEU A 97 3.61 -8.55 -8.44
C LEU A 97 2.62 -7.52 -9.03
N LYS A 98 2.90 -6.96 -10.22
CA LYS A 98 2.00 -6.05 -10.93
C LYS A 98 0.70 -6.76 -11.35
N ASN A 99 0.81 -7.99 -11.83
CA ASN A 99 -0.36 -8.80 -12.17
C ASN A 99 -1.24 -9.07 -10.93
N GLN A 100 -0.63 -9.39 -9.79
CA GLN A 100 -1.33 -9.53 -8.52
C GLN A 100 -2.00 -8.22 -8.08
N MET A 101 -1.31 -7.07 -8.23
CA MET A 101 -1.88 -5.75 -7.93
C MET A 101 -3.11 -5.45 -8.79
N ASN A 102 -3.04 -5.73 -10.10
CA ASN A 102 -4.16 -5.55 -11.02
C ASN A 102 -5.34 -6.44 -10.66
N GLN A 103 -5.08 -7.72 -10.34
CA GLN A 103 -6.14 -8.62 -9.88
C GLN A 103 -6.79 -8.12 -8.58
N ALA A 104 -5.98 -7.68 -7.60
CA ALA A 104 -6.50 -7.12 -6.36
C ALA A 104 -7.34 -5.84 -6.58
N GLN A 105 -7.02 -5.04 -7.58
CA GLN A 105 -7.84 -3.90 -8.00
C GLN A 105 -9.19 -4.37 -8.55
N CYS A 106 -9.21 -5.37 -9.44
CA CYS A 106 -10.46 -5.95 -9.95
C CYS A 106 -11.32 -6.55 -8.83
N ASP A 107 -10.70 -7.21 -7.85
CA ASP A 107 -11.40 -7.77 -6.69
C ASP A 107 -12.03 -6.66 -5.82
N CYS A 108 -11.33 -5.54 -5.65
CA CYS A 108 -11.88 -4.36 -4.96
C CYS A 108 -13.10 -3.79 -5.68
N GLU A 109 -13.04 -3.67 -7.01
CA GLU A 109 -14.14 -3.16 -7.83
C GLU A 109 -15.35 -4.09 -7.78
N ALA A 110 -15.14 -5.41 -7.82
CA ALA A 110 -16.20 -6.38 -7.67
C ALA A 110 -16.86 -6.29 -6.28
N MET A 111 -16.09 -6.13 -5.21
CA MET A 111 -16.62 -5.98 -3.84
C MET A 111 -17.35 -4.65 -3.64
N LEU A 112 -16.88 -3.56 -4.26
CA LEU A 112 -17.59 -2.29 -4.25
C LEU A 112 -18.97 -2.42 -4.90
N LYS A 113 -19.04 -3.09 -6.05
CA LYS A 113 -20.29 -3.35 -6.74
C LYS A 113 -21.27 -4.16 -5.89
N ILE A 114 -20.79 -5.21 -5.21
CA ILE A 114 -21.62 -6.00 -4.28
C ILE A 114 -22.12 -5.14 -3.11
N ALA A 115 -21.28 -4.25 -2.58
CA ALA A 115 -21.68 -3.35 -1.50
C ALA A 115 -22.75 -2.33 -1.96
N GLU A 116 -22.62 -1.80 -3.18
CA GLU A 116 -23.60 -0.91 -3.81
C GLU A 116 -24.94 -1.63 -4.02
N GLU A 117 -24.92 -2.84 -4.58
CA GLU A 117 -26.12 -3.66 -4.80
C GLU A 117 -26.85 -3.99 -3.48
N LEU A 118 -26.11 -4.17 -2.38
CA LEU A 118 -26.70 -4.37 -1.06
C LEU A 118 -27.38 -3.10 -0.54
N CYS A 119 -26.78 -1.92 -0.75
CA CYS A 119 -27.39 -0.64 -0.36
C CYS A 119 -28.67 -0.35 -1.17
N ASP A 120 -28.71 -0.77 -2.44
CA ASP A 120 -29.82 -0.52 -3.37
C ASP A 120 -30.91 -1.62 -3.34
N SER A 121 -30.88 -2.53 -2.36
CA SER A 121 -31.80 -3.67 -2.29
C SER A 121 -33.26 -3.21 -2.23
N PRO A 122 -34.11 -3.59 -3.22
CA PRO A 122 -35.47 -3.07 -3.38
C PRO A 122 -36.43 -3.47 -2.26
N ASN A 123 -36.06 -4.46 -1.44
CA ASN A 123 -36.88 -4.95 -0.33
C ASN A 123 -36.49 -4.33 1.03
N GLY A 124 -35.42 -3.52 1.11
CA GLY A 124 -34.98 -2.84 2.33
C GLY A 124 -34.48 -3.73 3.48
N GLU A 125 -34.76 -5.04 3.45
CA GLU A 125 -34.29 -6.00 4.43
C GLU A 125 -32.95 -6.61 3.99
N VAL A 126 -31.86 -5.95 4.38
CA VAL A 126 -30.52 -6.56 4.35
C VAL A 126 -30.12 -6.92 5.78
N SER A 127 -29.75 -8.18 6.01
CA SER A 127 -29.32 -8.59 7.34
C SER A 127 -28.06 -7.80 7.75
N PRO A 128 -27.99 -7.27 8.99
CA PRO A 128 -26.80 -6.56 9.47
C PRO A 128 -25.52 -7.38 9.37
N ASN A 129 -25.62 -8.70 9.55
CA ASN A 129 -24.49 -9.62 9.38
C ASN A 129 -23.95 -9.62 7.95
N ARG A 130 -24.83 -9.58 6.94
CA ARG A 130 -24.42 -9.54 5.53
C ARG A 130 -23.74 -8.22 5.17
N ILE A 131 -24.23 -7.10 5.71
CA ILE A 131 -23.60 -5.79 5.54
C ILE A 131 -22.19 -5.83 6.12
N LEU A 132 -22.05 -6.37 7.33
CA LEU A 132 -20.76 -6.49 8.00
C LEU A 132 -19.79 -7.40 7.23
N GLU A 133 -20.23 -8.56 6.75
CA GLU A 133 -19.41 -9.47 5.93
C GLU A 133 -18.84 -8.78 4.69
N VAL A 134 -19.68 -8.06 3.95
CA VAL A 134 -19.25 -7.36 2.73
C VAL A 134 -18.35 -6.17 3.05
N ALA A 135 -18.62 -5.43 4.13
CA ALA A 135 -17.75 -4.34 4.57
C ALA A 135 -16.36 -4.85 4.96
N VAL A 136 -16.27 -5.98 5.67
CA VAL A 136 -15.00 -6.61 6.03
C VAL A 136 -14.27 -7.10 4.78
N ALA A 137 -14.94 -7.85 3.90
CA ALA A 137 -14.33 -8.35 2.67
C ALA A 137 -13.81 -7.21 1.77
N LEU A 138 -14.56 -6.12 1.65
CA LEU A 138 -14.15 -4.93 0.91
C LEU A 138 -12.91 -4.27 1.53
N GLN A 139 -12.87 -4.18 2.86
CA GLN A 139 -11.72 -3.61 3.57
C GLN A 139 -10.47 -4.49 3.38
N GLU A 140 -10.60 -5.81 3.48
CA GLU A 140 -9.50 -6.75 3.23
C GLU A 140 -8.98 -6.67 1.79
N ALA A 141 -9.88 -6.57 0.82
CA ALA A 141 -9.52 -6.38 -0.59
C ALA A 141 -8.73 -5.08 -0.79
N LYS A 142 -9.22 -3.96 -0.21
CA LYS A 142 -8.55 -2.65 -0.28
C LYS A 142 -7.15 -2.69 0.35
N MET A 143 -7.02 -3.27 1.54
CA MET A 143 -5.72 -3.39 2.20
C MET A 143 -4.73 -4.21 1.36
N ARG A 144 -5.17 -5.34 0.79
CA ARG A 144 -4.33 -6.17 -0.09
C ARG A 144 -3.87 -5.39 -1.33
N ARG A 145 -4.79 -4.69 -2.00
CA ARG A 145 -4.46 -3.83 -3.15
C ARG A 145 -3.47 -2.74 -2.76
N ASP A 146 -3.71 -2.04 -1.66
CA ASP A 146 -2.89 -0.90 -1.24
C ASP A 146 -1.48 -1.33 -0.82
N ASN A 147 -1.35 -2.51 -0.20
CA ASN A 147 -0.06 -3.14 0.08
C ASN A 147 0.70 -3.45 -1.22
N LEU A 148 0.07 -4.13 -2.17
CA LEU A 148 0.68 -4.46 -3.46
C LEU A 148 1.07 -3.21 -4.24
N ARG A 149 0.20 -2.20 -4.27
CA ARG A 149 0.46 -0.91 -4.91
C ARG A 149 1.65 -0.19 -4.30
N THR A 150 1.77 -0.22 -2.97
CA THR A 150 2.89 0.37 -2.24
C THR A 150 4.20 -0.34 -2.59
N ARG A 151 4.20 -1.67 -2.61
CA ARG A 151 5.36 -2.48 -3.00
C ARG A 151 5.80 -2.21 -4.44
N VAL A 152 4.87 -2.26 -5.41
CA VAL A 152 5.15 -1.96 -6.82
C VAL A 152 5.73 -0.56 -6.98
N LYS A 153 5.12 0.44 -6.32
CA LYS A 153 5.62 1.82 -6.36
C LYS A 153 7.04 1.91 -5.79
N SER A 154 7.29 1.32 -4.63
CA SER A 154 8.60 1.32 -3.99
C SER A 154 9.67 0.67 -4.86
N MET A 155 9.33 -0.45 -5.52
CA MET A 155 10.24 -1.09 -6.48
C MET A 155 10.56 -0.20 -7.67
N ILE A 156 9.57 0.47 -8.26
CA ILE A 156 9.80 1.43 -9.36
C ILE A 156 10.70 2.57 -8.88
N ASP A 157 10.39 3.17 -7.73
CA ASP A 157 11.16 4.28 -7.16
C ASP A 157 12.62 3.87 -6.88
N GLY A 158 12.81 2.71 -6.27
CA GLY A 158 14.12 2.14 -5.97
C GLY A 158 14.92 1.82 -7.23
N LEU A 159 14.32 1.10 -8.20
CA LEU A 159 14.98 0.76 -9.46
C LEU A 159 15.36 2.02 -10.24
N CYS A 160 14.48 3.02 -10.32
CA CYS A 160 14.80 4.29 -10.96
C CYS A 160 15.99 4.97 -10.29
N LYS A 161 15.96 5.08 -8.95
CA LYS A 161 17.02 5.72 -8.18
C LYS A 161 18.36 5.01 -8.39
N GLU A 162 18.39 3.69 -8.27
CA GLU A 162 19.61 2.90 -8.37
C GLU A 162 20.14 2.87 -9.80
N ILE A 163 19.31 2.63 -10.80
CA ILE A 163 19.73 2.61 -12.22
C ILE A 163 20.30 3.98 -12.64
N LEU A 164 19.65 5.08 -12.22
CA LEU A 164 20.07 6.44 -12.58
C LEU A 164 21.13 7.04 -11.65
N ALA A 165 21.53 6.35 -10.57
CA ALA A 165 22.55 6.88 -9.67
C ALA A 165 23.86 7.16 -10.43
N GLY A 166 24.31 8.41 -10.38
CA GLY A 166 25.50 8.88 -11.09
C GLY A 166 25.26 9.47 -12.48
N ASN A 167 24.02 9.43 -13.00
CA ASN A 167 23.63 10.13 -14.22
C ASN A 167 23.08 11.52 -13.90
N SER A 168 23.68 12.56 -14.47
CA SER A 168 23.29 13.97 -14.28
C SER A 168 22.15 14.43 -15.22
N SER A 169 21.60 13.52 -16.01
CA SER A 169 20.77 13.79 -17.19
C SER A 169 19.28 14.08 -16.91
N GLY A 170 18.92 14.36 -15.64
CA GLY A 170 17.69 15.06 -15.26
C GLY A 170 16.37 14.29 -15.42
N ASP A 171 15.28 14.97 -15.05
CA ASP A 171 13.91 14.47 -14.94
C ASP A 171 13.41 13.71 -16.19
N SER A 172 13.94 14.01 -17.38
CA SER A 172 13.50 13.39 -18.63
C SER A 172 13.86 11.90 -18.70
N LEU A 173 15.05 11.50 -18.25
CA LEU A 173 15.43 10.08 -18.22
C LEU A 173 14.64 9.32 -17.17
N GLU A 174 14.40 9.94 -16.02
CA GLU A 174 13.59 9.34 -14.97
C GLU A 174 12.16 9.10 -15.45
N ILE A 175 11.52 10.07 -16.10
CA ILE A 175 10.17 9.92 -16.66
C ILE A 175 10.13 8.76 -17.66
N ARG A 176 11.14 8.63 -18.54
CA ARG A 176 11.20 7.54 -19.53
C ARG A 176 11.40 6.18 -18.88
N LEU A 177 12.33 6.06 -17.93
CA LEU A 177 12.59 4.82 -17.21
C LEU A 177 11.36 4.38 -16.38
N ARG A 178 10.70 5.33 -15.71
CA ARG A 178 9.41 5.09 -15.05
C ARG A 178 8.35 4.62 -16.03
N GLY A 179 8.33 5.19 -17.24
CA GLY A 179 7.47 4.74 -18.33
C GLY A 179 7.75 3.30 -18.76
N VAL A 180 9.02 2.89 -18.84
CA VAL A 180 9.42 1.50 -19.13
C VAL A 180 8.97 0.56 -18.02
N LEU A 181 9.38 0.83 -16.77
CA LEU A 181 9.00 0.01 -15.60
C LEU A 181 7.48 -0.05 -15.41
N GLY A 182 6.79 1.07 -15.66
CA GLY A 182 5.34 1.18 -15.61
C GLY A 182 4.62 0.32 -16.65
N LYS A 183 5.27 -0.06 -17.75
CA LYS A 183 4.72 -0.89 -18.82
C LYS A 183 5.11 -2.37 -18.74
N LEU A 184 6.00 -2.77 -17.82
CA LEU A 184 6.38 -4.18 -17.66
C LEU A 184 5.17 -5.03 -17.21
N GLY A 185 4.88 -6.11 -17.90
CA GLY A 185 3.65 -6.91 -17.69
C GLY A 185 2.50 -6.44 -18.58
#